data_AF-A0A9P9MRS8-F1
#
_entry.id   AF-A0A9P9MRS8-F1
#
_cell.length_a   1.000
_cell.length_b   1.000
_cell.length_c   1.000
_cell.angle_alpha   90.00
_cell.angle_beta   90.00
_cell.angle_gamma   90.00
#
_symmetry.space_group_name_H-M   'P 1'
#
loop_
_entity.id
_entity.type
_entity.pdbx_description
1 polymer ?
#
loop_
_entity_poly.entity_id
_entity_poly.type
_entity_poly.pdbx_seq_one_letter_code
_entity_poly.pdbx_strand_id
1 'polypeptide(L)'
;MESTSVSATNENGKSASVRPKQCNTFTCFPKLPAELRNMIWEHASNLPRNLDIWARRIRSLSYRWSVGDDPVKYQPFKFYTKQPVPSILQTNRESRAIGHLHYHLSFETWFQCDDGLAVTTPARVYSNFAMDQIFPMGKYKG
;
A
#
# COMPACT_ATOMS: atom_id res chain seq x y z
N MET A 1 8.82 -2.97 30.18
CA MET A 1 7.93 -3.69 31.11
C MET A 1 8.31 -5.16 31.01
N GLU A 2 9.05 -5.63 32.01
CA GLU A 2 9.61 -6.98 32.10
C GLU A 2 8.50 -8.02 32.16
N SER A 3 8.61 -9.07 31.35
CA SER A 3 7.73 -10.24 31.42
C SER A 3 8.40 -11.29 32.30
N THR A 4 7.98 -11.36 33.55
CA THR A 4 8.39 -12.38 34.51
C THR A 4 7.85 -13.75 34.06
N SER A 5 8.73 -14.66 33.64
CA SER A 5 8.37 -16.04 33.33
C SER A 5 8.33 -16.86 34.62
N VAL A 6 7.15 -17.41 34.94
CA VAL A 6 6.99 -18.39 36.02
C VAL A 6 7.44 -19.76 35.50
N SER A 7 8.50 -20.32 36.09
CA SER A 7 8.96 -21.68 35.81
C SER A 7 8.31 -22.67 36.79
N ALA A 8 7.45 -23.53 36.29
CA ALA A 8 7.03 -24.75 36.99
C ALA A 8 7.86 -25.93 36.43
N THR A 9 8.63 -26.58 37.30
CA THR A 9 9.45 -27.76 36.97
C THR A 9 8.62 -29.04 37.11
N ASN A 10 8.44 -29.77 36.01
CA ASN A 10 8.01 -31.17 36.02
C ASN A 10 9.21 -32.10 35.79
N GLU A 11 9.25 -33.21 36.52
CA GLU A 11 10.38 -34.16 36.63
C GLU A 11 10.63 -35.07 35.41
N ASN A 12 10.23 -34.67 34.20
CA ASN A 12 10.62 -35.39 33.00
C ASN A 12 11.14 -34.40 31.96
N GLY A 13 12.46 -34.37 31.79
CA GLY A 13 13.25 -33.43 31.00
C GLY A 13 12.97 -33.42 29.50
N LYS A 14 11.76 -33.02 29.10
CA LYS A 14 11.42 -32.59 27.75
C LYS A 14 10.75 -31.24 27.83
N SER A 15 11.53 -30.18 27.59
CA SER A 15 11.00 -28.83 27.37
C SER A 15 10.26 -28.81 26.03
N ALA A 16 8.98 -29.17 26.03
CA ALA A 16 8.11 -28.90 24.91
C ALA A 16 7.96 -27.37 24.81
N SER A 17 8.66 -26.76 23.85
CA SER A 17 8.43 -25.37 23.45
C SER A 17 7.00 -25.24 22.94
N VAL A 18 6.07 -24.91 23.83
CA VAL A 18 4.69 -24.59 23.48
C VAL A 18 4.73 -23.28 22.69
N ARG A 19 4.73 -23.38 21.36
CA ARG A 19 4.48 -22.21 20.51
C ARG A 19 3.04 -21.78 20.79
N PRO A 20 2.78 -20.51 21.14
CA PRO A 20 1.42 -20.06 21.33
C PRO A 20 0.64 -20.32 20.04
N LYS A 21 -0.52 -20.99 20.17
CA LYS A 21 -1.44 -21.20 19.05
C LYS A 21 -1.75 -19.82 18.45
N GLN A 22 -1.40 -19.63 17.18
CA GLN A 22 -1.77 -18.42 16.45
C GLN A 22 -3.31 -18.35 16.40
N CYS A 23 -3.86 -17.35 17.07
CA CYS A 23 -5.28 -17.06 17.02
C CYS A 23 -5.55 -16.20 15.79
N ASN A 24 -6.12 -16.80 14.76
CA ASN A 24 -6.35 -16.13 13.46
C ASN A 24 -7.64 -15.30 13.42
N THR A 25 -8.40 -15.25 14.52
CA THR A 25 -9.73 -14.63 14.53
C THR A 25 -9.95 -13.84 15.81
N PHE A 26 -10.19 -12.53 15.68
CA PHE A 26 -10.53 -11.67 16.80
C PHE A 26 -12.07 -11.57 16.94
N THR A 27 -12.65 -12.48 17.71
CA THR A 27 -14.12 -12.67 17.81
C THR A 27 -14.84 -11.60 18.63
N CYS A 28 -14.13 -10.75 19.36
CA CYS A 28 -14.73 -9.73 20.23
C CYS A 28 -15.04 -8.41 19.50
N PHE A 29 -14.36 -8.13 18.38
CA PHE A 29 -14.56 -6.87 17.66
C PHE A 29 -16.00 -6.65 17.19
N PRO A 30 -16.70 -7.64 16.60
CA PRO A 30 -18.08 -7.44 16.18
C PRO A 30 -19.05 -7.19 17.33
N LYS A 31 -18.67 -7.54 18.57
CA LYS A 31 -19.49 -7.35 19.78
C LYS A 31 -19.41 -5.91 20.33
N LEU A 32 -18.47 -5.10 19.84
CA LEU A 32 -18.37 -3.70 20.22
C LEU A 32 -19.54 -2.90 19.61
N PRO A 33 -20.05 -1.88 20.31
CA PRO A 33 -20.92 -0.85 19.74
C PRO A 33 -20.31 -0.24 18.47
N ALA A 34 -21.16 0.16 17.52
CA ALA A 34 -20.73 0.67 16.23
C ALA A 34 -19.84 1.91 16.36
N GLU A 35 -20.11 2.77 17.35
CA GLU A 35 -19.32 3.96 17.65
C GLU A 35 -17.88 3.61 17.97
N LEU A 36 -17.65 2.59 18.82
CA LEU A 36 -16.31 2.16 19.19
C LEU A 36 -15.59 1.49 18.00
N ARG A 37 -16.30 0.70 17.19
CA ARG A 37 -15.71 0.12 15.97
C ARG A 37 -15.29 1.20 14.99
N ASN A 38 -16.14 2.21 14.80
CA ASN A 38 -15.84 3.35 13.94
C ASN A 38 -14.63 4.14 14.46
N MET A 39 -14.54 4.40 15.76
CA MET A 39 -13.37 5.05 16.37
C MET A 39 -12.08 4.24 16.16
N ILE A 40 -12.15 2.90 16.27
CA ILE A 40 -11.00 2.03 16.04
C ILE A 40 -10.56 2.08 14.57
N TRP A 41 -11.51 2.02 13.63
CA TRP A 41 -11.21 2.11 12.20
C TRP A 41 -10.69 3.49 11.79
N GLU A 42 -11.22 4.55 12.39
CA GLU A 42 -10.74 5.92 12.19
C GLU A 42 -9.29 6.06 12.66
N HIS A 43 -8.97 5.54 13.85
CA HIS A 43 -7.61 5.53 14.36
C HIS A 43 -6.68 4.69 13.47
N ALA A 44 -7.11 3.49 13.07
CA ALA A 44 -6.33 2.61 12.22
C ALA A 44 -6.08 3.18 10.81
N SER A 45 -6.99 3.99 10.28
CA SER A 45 -6.83 4.68 8.99
C SER A 45 -5.74 5.76 9.03
N ASN A 46 -5.48 6.28 10.22
CA ASN A 46 -4.59 7.40 10.48
C ASN A 46 -3.22 7.00 11.02
N LEU A 47 -2.86 5.72 10.94
CA LEU A 47 -1.52 5.28 11.33
C LEU A 47 -0.49 5.73 10.28
N PRO A 48 0.61 6.38 10.70
CA PRO A 48 1.67 6.80 9.78
C PRO A 48 2.36 5.59 9.17
N ARG A 49 2.68 5.66 7.89
CA ARG A 49 3.47 4.64 7.18
C ARG A 49 4.37 5.28 6.13
N ASN A 50 5.45 4.58 5.81
CA ASN A 50 6.34 4.96 4.71
C ASN A 50 5.72 4.49 3.40
N LEU A 51 5.53 5.41 2.46
CA LEU A 51 5.01 5.12 1.13
C LEU A 51 6.13 5.33 0.10
N ASP A 52 6.74 4.23 -0.33
CA ASP A 52 7.79 4.25 -1.35
C ASP A 52 7.18 4.41 -2.76
N ILE A 53 7.53 5.49 -3.46
CA ILE A 53 7.01 5.80 -4.79
C ILE A 53 8.12 5.63 -5.82
N TRP A 54 7.91 4.67 -6.71
CA TRP A 54 8.83 4.31 -7.78
C TRP A 54 8.26 4.70 -9.13
N ALA A 55 9.12 5.20 -10.03
CA ALA A 55 8.77 5.39 -11.43
C ALA A 55 9.21 4.18 -12.26
N ARG A 56 8.25 3.49 -12.89
CA ARG A 56 8.51 2.39 -13.83
C ARG A 56 8.17 2.80 -15.25
N ARG A 57 9.12 2.70 -16.17
CA ARG A 57 8.85 2.83 -17.60
C ARG A 57 7.82 1.77 -18.03
N ILE A 58 6.84 2.16 -18.84
CA ILE A 58 5.85 1.21 -19.36
C ILE A 58 6.45 0.51 -20.58
N ARG A 59 6.60 1.27 -21.67
CA ARG A 59 7.29 0.92 -22.91
C ARG A 59 7.77 2.21 -23.57
N SER A 60 8.83 2.14 -24.37
CA SER A 60 9.19 3.28 -25.23
C SER A 60 8.16 3.36 -26.36
N LEU A 61 7.62 4.55 -26.57
CA LEU A 61 6.88 4.86 -27.78
C LEU A 61 7.85 5.56 -28.74
N SER A 62 7.91 5.09 -29.97
CA SER A 62 8.69 5.76 -31.02
C SER A 62 7.91 5.78 -32.31
N TYR A 63 7.86 6.92 -32.97
CA TYR A 63 7.26 7.05 -34.29
C TYR A 63 8.09 7.99 -35.16
N ARG A 64 7.87 7.92 -36.48
CA ARG A 64 8.48 8.80 -37.48
C ARG A 64 7.36 9.54 -38.20
N TRP A 65 7.59 10.80 -38.52
CA TRP A 65 6.63 11.59 -39.29
C TRP A 65 6.67 11.20 -40.77
N SER A 66 7.88 11.10 -41.32
CA SER A 66 8.12 10.74 -42.71
C SER A 66 9.19 9.65 -42.85
N VAL A 67 9.23 9.03 -44.04
CA VAL A 67 10.33 8.14 -44.42
C VAL A 67 11.62 8.95 -44.48
N GLY A 68 12.58 8.63 -43.63
CA GLY A 68 13.87 9.33 -43.54
C GLY A 68 14.07 10.12 -42.25
N ASP A 69 13.00 10.44 -41.51
CA ASP A 69 13.11 11.19 -40.26
C ASP A 69 13.68 10.34 -39.12
N ASP A 70 14.41 11.01 -38.22
CA ASP A 70 14.80 10.42 -36.95
C ASP A 70 13.54 10.15 -36.08
N PRO A 71 13.44 8.97 -35.45
CA PRO A 71 12.27 8.65 -34.65
C PRO A 71 12.22 9.50 -33.39
N VAL A 72 11.09 10.16 -33.16
CA VAL A 72 10.79 10.82 -31.88
C VAL A 72 10.53 9.72 -30.85
N LYS A 73 11.22 9.77 -29.70
CA LYS A 73 11.15 8.74 -28.65
C LYS A 73 10.53 9.29 -27.37
N TYR A 74 9.39 8.75 -26.99
CA TYR A 74 8.72 9.00 -25.73
C TYR A 74 8.96 7.85 -24.75
N GLN A 75 9.19 8.20 -23.49
CA GLN A 75 9.43 7.23 -22.41
C GLN A 75 8.41 7.40 -21.28
N PRO A 76 7.13 7.07 -21.52
CA PRO A 76 6.11 7.15 -20.49
C PRO A 76 6.45 6.21 -19.33
N PHE A 77 6.13 6.65 -18.13
CA PHE A 77 6.27 5.88 -16.91
C PHE A 77 4.96 5.90 -16.13
N LYS A 78 4.82 4.94 -15.22
CA LYS A 78 3.78 4.95 -14.19
C LYS A 78 4.41 4.87 -12.82
N PHE A 79 3.73 5.45 -11.85
CA PHE A 79 4.10 5.29 -10.45
C PHE A 79 3.57 3.97 -9.88
N TYR A 80 4.32 3.41 -8.95
CA TYR A 80 3.89 2.27 -8.15
C TYR A 80 4.61 2.27 -6.80
N THR A 81 4.08 1.48 -5.87
CA THR A 81 4.69 1.25 -4.56
C THR A 81 4.98 -0.24 -4.36
N LYS A 82 5.95 -0.57 -3.52
CA LYS A 82 6.15 -1.94 -3.04
C LYS A 82 5.42 -2.18 -1.71
N GLN A 83 4.89 -1.13 -1.08
CA GLN A 83 4.05 -1.29 0.10
C GLN A 83 2.78 -2.07 -0.25
N PRO A 84 2.28 -2.90 0.68
CA PRO A 84 0.98 -3.51 0.54
C PRO A 84 -0.13 -2.45 0.52
N VAL A 85 -1.28 -2.81 -0.04
CA VAL A 85 -2.50 -2.01 0.12
C VAL A 85 -2.80 -1.90 1.63
N PRO A 86 -3.19 -0.70 2.14
CA PRO A 86 -3.57 -0.54 3.54
C PRO A 86 -4.56 -1.62 3.99
N SER A 87 -4.26 -2.27 5.12
CA SER A 87 -5.11 -3.34 5.67
C SER A 87 -6.55 -2.86 5.89
N ILE A 88 -6.73 -1.61 6.29
CA ILE A 88 -8.05 -0.99 6.49
C ILE A 88 -8.94 -1.07 5.23
N LEU A 89 -8.37 -1.07 4.03
CA LEU A 89 -9.12 -1.17 2.77
C LEU A 89 -9.45 -2.63 2.41
N GLN A 90 -8.82 -3.60 3.07
CA GLN A 90 -8.91 -5.03 2.76
C GLN A 90 -9.63 -5.86 3.83
N THR A 91 -9.71 -5.39 5.08
CA THR A 91 -10.24 -6.18 6.21
C THR A 91 -11.71 -6.56 6.07
N ASN A 92 -12.62 -5.59 5.97
CA ASN A 92 -14.06 -5.83 5.82
C ASN A 92 -14.77 -4.58 5.24
N ARG A 93 -16.10 -4.64 5.08
CA ARG A 93 -16.89 -3.54 4.50
C ARG A 93 -16.90 -2.27 5.36
N GLU A 94 -17.03 -2.39 6.67
CA GLU A 94 -17.07 -1.27 7.63
C GLU A 94 -15.73 -0.52 7.64
N SER A 95 -14.65 -1.28 7.80
CA SER A 95 -13.27 -0.81 7.72
C SER A 95 -12.99 -0.10 6.40
N ARG A 96 -13.40 -0.68 5.26
CA ARG A 96 -13.18 -0.08 3.94
C ARG A 96 -13.96 1.22 3.76
N ALA A 97 -15.20 1.29 4.27
CA ALA A 97 -16.00 2.50 4.18
C ALA A 97 -15.31 3.69 4.88
N ILE A 98 -14.76 3.47 6.09
CA ILE A 98 -13.99 4.48 6.82
C ILE A 98 -12.65 4.75 6.15
N GLY A 99 -11.94 3.70 5.72
CA GLY A 99 -10.66 3.84 5.04
C GLY A 99 -10.74 4.71 3.77
N HIS A 100 -11.83 4.66 3.03
CA HIS A 100 -12.04 5.52 1.84
C HIS A 100 -12.29 7.00 2.15
N LEU A 101 -12.54 7.37 3.41
CA LEU A 101 -12.57 8.76 3.84
C LEU A 101 -11.16 9.37 3.90
N HIS A 102 -10.13 8.52 4.06
CA HIS A 102 -8.74 8.93 4.28
C HIS A 102 -7.81 8.58 3.11
N TYR A 103 -8.04 7.45 2.47
CA TYR A 103 -7.19 6.94 1.39
C TYR A 103 -7.83 7.15 0.02
N HIS A 104 -7.08 7.80 -0.85
CA HIS A 104 -7.43 8.03 -2.26
C HIS A 104 -6.44 7.35 -3.19
N LEU A 105 -6.89 6.97 -4.39
CA LEU A 105 -5.98 6.54 -5.44
C LEU A 105 -5.26 7.76 -6.00
N SER A 106 -3.94 7.73 -5.94
CA SER A 106 -3.06 8.83 -6.35
C SER A 106 -2.05 8.38 -7.41
N PHE A 107 -1.24 9.36 -7.85
CA PHE A 107 -0.10 9.18 -8.76
C PHE A 107 -0.48 8.74 -10.17
N GLU A 108 -1.55 9.32 -10.71
CA GLU A 108 -1.76 9.33 -12.15
C GLU A 108 -0.66 10.13 -12.85
N THR A 109 -0.41 9.81 -14.11
CA THR A 109 0.55 10.55 -14.93
C THR A 109 -0.08 10.86 -16.27
N TRP A 110 0.23 12.03 -16.79
CA TRP A 110 -0.21 12.46 -18.11
C TRP A 110 0.98 12.97 -18.91
N PHE A 111 1.15 12.45 -20.12
CA PHE A 111 2.21 12.83 -21.05
C PHE A 111 1.55 13.35 -22.32
N GLN A 112 1.73 14.63 -22.60
CA GLN A 112 1.46 15.18 -23.93
C GLN A 112 2.59 14.73 -24.86
N CYS A 113 2.24 13.99 -25.91
CA CYS A 113 3.11 13.77 -27.06
C CYS A 113 2.75 14.78 -28.16
N ASP A 114 3.65 14.97 -29.12
CA ASP A 114 3.38 15.82 -30.28
C ASP A 114 2.14 15.32 -31.07
N ASP A 115 1.54 16.23 -31.83
CA ASP A 115 0.40 16.00 -32.74
C ASP A 115 -0.85 15.39 -32.08
N GLY A 116 -1.12 15.79 -30.84
CA GLY A 116 -2.37 15.49 -30.15
C GLY A 116 -2.45 14.08 -29.55
N LEU A 117 -1.37 13.31 -29.61
CA LEU A 117 -1.28 12.05 -28.89
C LEU A 117 -1.03 12.34 -27.39
N ALA A 118 -1.81 11.73 -26.51
CA ALA A 118 -1.59 11.80 -25.07
C ALA A 118 -1.53 10.40 -24.46
N VAL A 119 -0.60 10.19 -23.53
CA VAL A 119 -0.48 8.96 -22.76
C VAL A 119 -0.85 9.25 -21.32
N THR A 120 -1.94 8.65 -20.84
CA THR A 120 -2.35 8.71 -19.44
C THR A 120 -2.11 7.38 -18.76
N THR A 121 -1.61 7.40 -17.54
CA THR A 121 -1.56 6.22 -16.67
C THR A 121 -2.46 6.47 -15.46
N PRO A 122 -3.40 5.57 -15.16
CA PRO A 122 -4.37 5.79 -14.10
C PRO A 122 -3.70 5.78 -12.73
N ALA A 123 -4.29 6.48 -11.77
CA ALA A 123 -3.93 6.42 -10.36
C ALA A 123 -4.12 4.99 -9.82
N ARG A 124 -3.09 4.46 -9.13
CA ARG A 124 -3.07 3.05 -8.67
C ARG A 124 -2.53 2.84 -7.28
N VAL A 125 -2.03 3.89 -6.64
CA VAL A 125 -1.44 3.81 -5.30
C VAL A 125 -2.37 4.49 -4.32
N TYR A 126 -2.86 3.75 -3.33
CA TYR A 126 -3.62 4.36 -2.24
C TYR A 126 -2.68 5.18 -1.37
N SER A 127 -3.03 6.45 -1.16
CA SER A 127 -2.32 7.35 -0.26
C SER A 127 -3.27 8.10 0.67
N ASN A 128 -2.85 8.24 1.92
CA ASN A 128 -3.41 9.20 2.86
C ASN A 128 -2.36 10.31 3.03
N PHE A 129 -2.47 11.43 2.29
CA PHE A 129 -1.44 12.48 2.32
C PHE A 129 -1.28 13.17 3.69
N ALA A 130 -2.25 13.05 4.59
CA ALA A 130 -2.13 13.60 5.94
C ALA A 130 -1.21 12.76 6.84
N MET A 131 -1.08 11.45 6.57
CA MET A 131 -0.36 10.50 7.43
C MET A 131 0.78 9.75 6.74
N ASP A 132 0.69 9.52 5.43
CA ASP A 132 1.71 8.82 4.65
C ASP A 132 2.95 9.69 4.48
N GLN A 133 4.11 9.14 4.83
CA GLN A 133 5.40 9.74 4.54
C GLN A 133 5.85 9.27 3.15
N ILE A 134 5.89 10.18 2.19
CA ILE A 134 6.18 9.85 0.79
C ILE A 134 7.69 9.85 0.57
N PHE A 135 8.21 8.72 0.08
CA PHE A 135 9.62 8.55 -0.27
C PHE A 135 9.76 8.33 -1.79
N PRO A 136 10.18 9.35 -2.56
CA PRO A 136 10.52 9.18 -3.96
C PRO A 136 11.77 8.32 -4.11
N MET A 137 11.64 7.15 -4.72
CA MET A 137 12.74 6.17 -4.83
C MET A 137 13.53 6.26 -6.14
N GLY A 138 13.17 7.21 -7.01
CA GLY A 138 13.79 7.40 -8.33
C GLY A 138 13.33 6.38 -9.37
N LYS A 139 14.18 6.17 -10.40
CA LYS A 139 13.89 5.26 -11.51
C LYS A 139 14.16 3.83 -11.09
N TYR A 140 13.15 2.96 -11.20
CA TYR A 140 13.36 1.53 -11.01
C TYR A 140 14.13 0.97 -12.23
N LYS A 141 15.36 0.48 -11.99
CA LYS A 141 16.15 -0.29 -12.96
C LYS A 141 15.77 -1.77 -12.78
N GLY A 142 14.60 -2.13 -13.31
CA GLY A 142 14.13 -3.51 -13.37
C GLY A 142 14.53 -4.19 -14.66
#